data_AF-A0A0G1QDW0-F1
#
_entry.id   AF-A0A0G1QDW0-F1
#
_cell.length_a   1.000
_cell.length_b   1.000
_cell.length_c   1.000
_cell.angle_alpha   90.00
_cell.angle_beta   90.00
_cell.angle_gamma   90.00
#
_symmetry.space_group_name_H-M   'P 1'
#
loop_
_entity.id
_entity.type
_entity.pdbx_description
1 polymer ?
#
loop_
_entity_poly.entity_id
_entity_poly.type
_entity_poly.pdbx_seq_one_letter_code
_entity_poly.pdbx_strand_id
1 'polypeptide(L)'
;MSYVCDNCGKRRVFGRSQRHGRGVAGKRWKKRAQVTPRVFKPNLQKVAVMVSGKKTTLRVCSDCLSKFKKEGKLGSYSNATLG
;
A
#
# COMPACT_ATOMS: atom_id res chain seq x y z
N MET A 1 1.81 -4.30 -16.83
CA MET A 1 1.23 -4.59 -15.50
C MET A 1 0.75 -3.31 -14.84
N SER A 2 -0.55 -3.17 -14.60
CA SER A 2 -1.13 -2.06 -13.85
C SER A 2 -0.78 -2.16 -12.36
N TYR A 3 -0.51 -1.03 -11.71
CA TYR A 3 -0.17 -0.94 -10.27
C TYR A 3 -1.42 -1.20 -9.40
N VAL A 4 -1.90 -2.44 -9.44
CA VAL A 4 -3.16 -2.91 -8.85
C VAL A 4 -2.88 -4.10 -7.94
N CYS A 5 -3.61 -4.19 -6.84
CA CYS A 5 -3.59 -5.37 -5.98
C CYS A 5 -4.41 -6.50 -6.59
N ASP A 6 -3.81 -7.68 -6.75
CA ASP A 6 -4.46 -8.82 -7.38
C ASP A 6 -5.62 -9.41 -6.54
N ASN A 7 -5.62 -9.16 -5.22
CA ASN A 7 -6.66 -9.68 -4.32
C ASN A 7 -7.84 -8.72 -4.12
N CYS A 8 -7.57 -7.42 -3.90
CA CYS A 8 -8.63 -6.44 -3.56
C CYS A 8 -8.82 -5.32 -4.60
N GLY A 9 -8.09 -5.34 -5.71
CA GLY A 9 -8.24 -4.36 -6.78
C GLY A 9 -7.77 -2.93 -6.44
N LYS A 10 -7.12 -2.73 -5.28
CA LYS A 10 -6.59 -1.41 -4.89
C LYS A 10 -5.68 -0.85 -5.98
N ARG A 11 -6.04 0.34 -6.48
CA ARG A 11 -5.37 1.04 -7.56
C ARG A 11 -4.80 2.38 -7.08
N ARG A 12 -4.03 3.02 -7.97
CA ARG A 12 -3.55 4.39 -7.76
C ARG A 12 -4.74 5.33 -7.64
N VAL A 13 -4.67 6.25 -6.68
CA VAL A 13 -5.67 7.30 -6.47
C VAL A 13 -5.02 8.65 -6.68
N PHE A 14 -5.71 9.54 -7.38
CA PHE A 14 -5.27 10.91 -7.55
C PHE A 14 -5.75 11.75 -6.37
N GLY A 15 -4.88 12.62 -5.88
CA GLY A 15 -5.29 13.64 -4.94
C GLY A 15 -4.30 14.79 -4.92
N ARG A 16 -4.31 15.54 -3.83
CA ARG A 16 -3.47 16.73 -3.68
C ARG A 16 -2.84 16.74 -2.30
N SER A 17 -1.64 17.27 -2.19
CA SER A 17 -1.01 17.50 -0.89
C SER A 17 -1.85 18.50 -0.11
N GLN A 18 -2.34 18.10 1.07
CA GLN A 18 -2.97 19.03 2.00
C GLN A 18 -1.90 19.62 2.90
N ARG A 19 -2.01 20.91 3.21
CA ARG A 19 -1.16 21.56 4.22
C ARG A 19 -1.85 21.44 5.58
N HIS A 20 -1.05 21.26 6.64
CA HIS A 20 -1.55 21.09 8.01
C HIS A 20 -2.43 22.27 8.49
N GLY A 21 -3.28 21.99 9.48
CA GLY A 21 -4.23 22.92 10.09
C GLY A 21 -3.60 24.10 10.84
N ARG A 22 -4.46 25.02 11.31
CA ARG A 22 -4.13 26.32 11.92
C ARG A 22 -3.04 26.24 13.00
N GLY A 23 -2.00 27.06 12.87
CA GLY A 23 -1.02 27.31 13.94
C GLY A 23 0.32 27.85 13.46
N VAL A 24 0.82 27.41 12.30
CA VAL A 24 2.23 27.66 11.93
C VAL A 24 2.56 29.04 11.34
N ALA A 25 1.56 29.85 10.94
CA ALA A 25 1.79 31.22 10.43
C ALA A 25 0.51 32.07 10.32
N GLY A 26 -0.24 32.24 11.43
CA GLY A 26 -1.30 33.26 11.56
C GLY A 26 -2.38 33.29 10.46
N LYS A 27 -2.67 32.16 9.80
CA LYS A 27 -3.59 32.06 8.62
C LYS A 27 -3.19 32.90 7.38
N ARG A 28 -2.16 33.75 7.45
CA ARG A 28 -1.71 34.61 6.33
C ARG A 28 -1.17 33.81 5.14
N TRP A 29 -0.61 32.62 5.40
CA TRP A 29 0.01 31.76 4.39
C TRP A 29 -0.94 30.75 3.73
N LYS A 30 -2.17 30.59 4.24
CA LYS A 30 -3.13 29.61 3.73
C LYS A 30 -3.56 29.88 2.28
N LYS A 31 -3.63 31.15 1.88
CA LYS A 31 -4.03 31.57 0.52
C LYS A 31 -2.87 31.67 -0.47
N ARG A 32 -1.60 31.68 -0.02
CA ARG A 32 -0.40 31.69 -0.90
C ARG A 32 0.08 30.29 -1.28
N ALA A 33 -0.56 29.28 -0.71
CA ALA A 33 -0.18 27.91 -0.85
C ALA A 33 -0.56 27.34 -2.22
N GLN A 34 0.44 27.11 -3.08
CA GLN A 34 0.24 26.35 -4.32
C GLN A 34 -0.34 24.96 -4.03
N VAL A 35 -1.36 24.61 -4.81
CA VAL A 35 -2.00 23.28 -4.80
C VAL A 35 -1.08 22.33 -5.55
N THR A 36 -0.53 21.34 -4.85
CA THR A 36 0.36 20.34 -5.46
C THR A 36 -0.39 19.02 -5.66
N PRO A 37 -0.74 18.65 -6.91
CA PRO A 37 -1.34 17.35 -7.19
C PRO A 37 -0.32 16.23 -6.93
N ARG A 38 -0.79 15.09 -6.46
CA ARG A 38 0.04 13.90 -6.26
C ARG A 38 -0.74 12.62 -6.51
N VAL A 39 -0.01 11.58 -6.88
CA VAL A 39 -0.56 10.23 -7.06
C VAL A 39 -0.25 9.40 -5.81
N PHE A 40 -1.27 8.84 -5.20
CA PHE A 40 -1.15 7.89 -4.10
C PHE A 40 -1.06 6.48 -4.68
N LYS A 41 0.10 5.84 -4.51
CA LYS A 41 0.33 4.46 -4.95
C LYS A 41 -0.02 3.50 -3.81
N PRO A 42 -0.71 2.38 -4.08
CA PRO A 42 -0.84 1.32 -3.09
C PRO A 42 0.54 0.71 -2.79
N ASN A 43 0.78 0.37 -1.52
CA ASN A 43 1.99 -0.36 -1.11
C ASN A 43 1.84 -1.84 -1.51
N LEU A 44 2.29 -2.17 -2.71
CA LEU A 44 2.19 -3.52 -3.29
C LEU A 44 3.49 -4.29 -3.08
N GLN A 45 3.38 -5.49 -2.51
CA GLN A 45 4.49 -6.42 -2.31
C GLN A 45 4.23 -7.72 -3.08
N LYS A 46 5.30 -8.32 -3.61
CA LYS A 46 5.23 -9.63 -4.27
C LYS A 46 5.33 -10.70 -3.21
N VAL A 47 4.36 -11.61 -3.16
CA VAL A 47 4.36 -12.73 -2.22
C VAL A 47 3.91 -14.02 -2.89
N ALA A 48 4.40 -15.14 -2.37
CA ALA A 48 3.97 -16.47 -2.78
C ALA A 48 2.78 -16.90 -1.92
N VAL A 49 1.66 -17.20 -2.57
CA VAL A 49 0.41 -17.65 -1.92
C VAL A 49 0.01 -19.00 -2.49
N MET A 50 -0.48 -19.88 -1.61
CA MET A 50 -1.13 -21.12 -2.01
C MET A 50 -2.56 -20.80 -2.44
N VAL A 51 -2.82 -20.83 -3.75
CA VAL A 51 -4.17 -20.63 -4.31
C VAL A 51 -4.59 -21.94 -4.95
N SER A 52 -5.66 -22.55 -4.43
CA SER A 52 -6.23 -23.81 -4.94
C SER A 52 -5.20 -24.94 -5.10
N GLY A 53 -4.33 -25.11 -4.10
CA GLY A 53 -3.28 -26.14 -4.09
C GLY A 53 -2.04 -25.84 -4.94
N LYS A 54 -2.00 -24.72 -5.67
CA LYS A 54 -0.83 -24.30 -6.46
C LYS A 54 -0.14 -23.10 -5.81
N LYS A 55 1.20 -23.13 -5.78
CA LYS A 55 2.03 -21.99 -5.39
C LYS A 55 1.99 -20.95 -6.52
N THR A 56 1.42 -19.78 -6.26
CA THR A 56 1.36 -18.67 -7.22
C THR A 56 1.98 -17.42 -6.62
N THR A 57 2.59 -16.59 -7.47
CA THR A 57 3.14 -15.30 -7.03
C THR A 57 2.14 -14.19 -7.35
N LEU A 58 1.76 -13.42 -6.34
CA LEU A 58 0.77 -12.35 -6.44
C LEU A 58 1.37 -11.03 -5.95
N ARG A 59 0.91 -9.91 -6.52
CA ARG A 59 1.18 -8.56 -6.02
C ARG A 59 0.02 -8.12 -5.14
N VAL A 60 0.22 -8.13 -3.83
CA VAL A 60 -0.81 -7.76 -2.85
C VAL A 60 -0.45 -6.51 -2.08
N CYS A 61 -1.49 -5.78 -1.64
CA CYS A 61 -1.29 -4.64 -0.75
C CYS A 61 -0.98 -5.09 0.68
N SER A 62 -0.41 -4.18 1.48
CA SER A 62 -0.10 -4.39 2.91
C SER A 62 -1.29 -4.91 3.73
N ASP A 63 -2.52 -4.48 3.44
CA ASP A 63 -3.71 -4.91 4.19
C ASP A 63 -4.13 -6.35 3.84
N CYS A 64 -3.95 -6.75 2.57
CA CYS A 64 -4.17 -8.14 2.19
C CYS A 64 -3.05 -9.03 2.74
N LEU A 65 -1.81 -8.53 2.76
CA LEU A 65 -0.69 -9.25 3.34
C LEU A 65 -0.89 -9.52 4.83
N SER A 66 -1.35 -8.54 5.60
CA SER A 66 -1.64 -8.72 7.02
C SER A 66 -2.76 -9.72 7.27
N LYS A 67 -3.80 -9.73 6.43
CA LYS A 67 -4.88 -10.74 6.47
C LYS A 67 -4.37 -12.13 6.14
N PHE A 68 -3.60 -12.29 5.06
CA PHE A 68 -3.03 -13.59 4.68
C PHE A 68 -2.10 -14.16 5.74
N LYS A 69 -1.35 -13.30 6.45
CA LYS A 69 -0.52 -13.70 7.58
C LYS A 69 -1.37 -14.23 8.75
N LYS A 70 -2.50 -13.57 9.06
CA LYS A 70 -3.43 -14.03 10.10
C LYS A 70 -4.13 -15.35 9.74
N GLU A 71 -4.48 -15.51 8.47
CA GLU A 71 -5.18 -16.68 7.95
C GLU A 71 -4.25 -17.88 7.67
N GLY A 72 -2.92 -17.74 7.88
CA GLY A 72 -1.96 -18.82 7.62
C GLY A 72 -1.81 -19.21 6.15
N LYS A 73 -2.29 -18.37 5.22
CA LYS A 73 -2.30 -18.64 3.76
C LYS A 73 -0.98 -18.34 3.05
N LEU A 74 -0.01 -17.79 3.78
CA LEU A 74 1.34 -17.55 3.28
C LEU A 74 2.11 -18.87 3.32
N GLY A 75 2.91 -19.12 2.27
CA GLY A 75 3.86 -20.23 2.32
C GLY A 75 4.78 -20.06 3.53
N SER A 76 4.87 -21.09 4.38
CA SER A 76 5.83 -21.13 5.46
C SER A 76 7.21 -20.86 4.89
N TYR A 77 7.80 -19.72 5.24
CA TYR A 77 9.25 -19.57 5.13
C TYR A 77 9.84 -20.46 6.23
N SER A 78 9.95 -21.76 5.97
CA SER A 78 10.77 -22.62 6.81
C SER A 78 12.19 -22.08 6.75
N ASN A 79 12.64 -21.53 7.88
CA ASN A 79 14.00 -21.13 8.20
C ASN A 79 14.53 -19.90 7.46
N ALA A 80 14.11 -18.71 7.90
CA ALA A 80 15.01 -17.56 7.83
C ALA A 80 15.97 -17.66 9.03
N THR A 81 17.12 -18.30 8.83
CA THR A 81 18.28 -17.99 9.68
C THR A 81 18.65 -16.55 9.39
N LEU A 82 18.23 -15.65 10.29
CA LEU A 82 18.73 -14.28 10.32
C LEU A 82 20.18 -14.37 10.77
N GLY A 83 21.10 -14.31 9.82
CA GLY A 83 22.49 -13.93 10.06
C GLY A 83 22.60 -12.42 10.16
#